data_AF-A0A925B425-F1
#
_entry.id   AF-A0A925B425-F1
#
_cell.length_a   1.000
_cell.length_b   1.000
_cell.length_c   1.000
_cell.angle_alpha   90.00
_cell.angle_beta   90.00
_cell.angle_gamma   90.00
#
_symmetry.space_group_name_H-M   'P 1'
#
loop_
_entity.id
_entity.type
_entity.pdbx_description
1 polymer ?
#
loop_
_entity_poly.entity_id
_entity_poly.type
_entity_poly.pdbx_seq_one_letter_code
_entity_poly.pdbx_strand_id
1 'polypeptide(L)'
;GGGGTVFEGTFSFQNTIIAGNTVSSNFPEIEFFGGSITSAGNNLIGDATGDAANTGIPIIYLPSDIRDVNPRLAPLGVYGGQTLTALLLSSSPAINTGSATNAPTTDERGAARVGNVDIGAFELNNNENNGANAFRATLPATRISQPFSQTIVQSTNGFTYTLTNGSLPGGVTLSGAGGTLVLSGTPSQAGTFNFTLTATDGVTTTTNNYTLVIQAVTAASVNIAGRVLTRKGSGLVNAIVNLTDSNGNTRKVRTALNGRFAITEVASSSSYVLSVQSKRYQFNSQTLSATSDMSNIVFTAQ
;
A
#
# COMPACT_ATOMS: atom_id res chain seq x y z
N GLY A 1 11.65 -5.47 15.48
CA GLY A 1 12.46 -6.64 15.87
C GLY A 1 11.60 -7.88 15.79
N GLY A 2 12.22 -9.03 15.54
CA GLY A 2 11.60 -10.35 15.56
C GLY A 2 12.65 -11.41 15.87
N GLY A 3 12.22 -12.63 16.21
CA GLY A 3 13.10 -13.80 16.36
C GLY A 3 13.32 -14.51 15.02
N GLY A 4 14.37 -15.32 14.93
CA GLY A 4 14.70 -16.09 13.73
C GLY A 4 14.86 -17.58 14.04
N THR A 5 14.36 -18.43 13.14
CA THR A 5 14.65 -19.87 13.12
C THR A 5 15.41 -20.20 11.85
N VAL A 6 16.59 -20.83 11.97
CA VAL A 6 17.39 -21.25 10.80
C VAL A 6 17.53 -22.77 10.83
N PHE A 7 17.04 -23.44 9.79
CA PHE A 7 17.06 -24.89 9.66
C PHE A 7 18.29 -25.42 8.91
N GLU A 8 18.67 -24.78 7.80
CA GLU A 8 19.90 -25.05 7.04
C GLU A 8 20.38 -23.75 6.34
N GLY A 9 21.69 -23.58 6.12
CA GLY A 9 22.28 -22.45 5.37
C GLY A 9 23.01 -21.39 6.23
N THR A 10 23.40 -20.27 5.61
CA THR A 10 24.08 -19.17 6.30
C THR A 10 23.13 -18.00 6.52
N PHE A 11 22.98 -17.56 7.78
CA PHE A 11 22.25 -16.36 8.14
C PHE A 11 23.22 -15.31 8.70
N SER A 12 23.29 -14.15 8.04
CA SER A 12 24.08 -13.01 8.53
C SER A 12 23.19 -11.80 8.75
N PHE A 13 23.44 -11.08 9.83
CA PHE A 13 22.64 -9.93 10.24
C PHE A 13 23.53 -8.79 10.72
N GLN A 14 23.18 -7.57 10.31
CA GLN A 14 23.82 -6.30 10.65
C GLN A 14 22.72 -5.26 10.85
N ASN A 15 22.92 -4.28 11.74
CA ASN A 15 21.91 -3.24 12.02
C ASN A 15 20.53 -3.81 12.37
N THR A 16 20.49 -4.98 13.02
CA THR A 16 19.25 -5.72 13.24
C THR A 16 18.88 -5.76 14.72
N ILE A 17 17.60 -5.54 15.02
CA ILE A 17 17.05 -5.77 16.36
C ILE A 17 16.41 -7.16 16.41
N ILE A 18 16.94 -8.03 17.28
CA ILE A 18 16.43 -9.37 17.56
C ILE A 18 16.07 -9.39 19.04
N ALA A 19 14.78 -9.34 19.38
CA ALA A 19 14.35 -9.20 20.77
C ALA A 19 12.87 -9.55 20.94
N GLY A 20 12.50 -10.00 22.13
CA GLY A 20 11.11 -10.15 22.55
C GLY A 20 10.40 -11.37 21.93
N ASN A 21 11.18 -12.37 21.51
CA ASN A 21 10.65 -13.67 21.16
C ASN A 21 10.27 -14.43 22.45
N THR A 22 9.20 -15.23 22.41
CA THR A 22 8.58 -15.85 23.59
C THR A 22 8.46 -17.36 23.48
N VAL A 23 9.01 -17.96 22.42
CA VAL A 23 8.73 -19.35 22.04
C VAL A 23 9.48 -20.36 22.93
N SER A 24 10.65 -20.02 23.50
CA SER A 24 11.31 -20.89 24.49
C SER A 24 12.21 -20.11 25.45
N SER A 25 12.31 -20.55 26.71
CA SER A 25 13.21 -19.96 27.72
C SER A 25 14.68 -20.35 27.55
N ASN A 26 15.00 -21.25 26.62
CA ASN A 26 16.36 -21.75 26.39
C ASN A 26 17.03 -21.09 25.18
N PHE A 27 16.22 -20.52 24.27
CA PHE A 27 16.63 -19.81 23.04
C PHE A 27 15.75 -18.57 22.94
N PRO A 28 16.02 -17.55 23.77
CA PRO A 28 15.08 -16.47 23.98
C PRO A 28 14.90 -15.62 22.72
N GLU A 29 15.92 -15.51 21.86
CA GLU A 29 15.90 -14.66 20.67
C GLU A 29 16.10 -15.45 19.38
N ILE A 30 17.10 -16.34 19.35
CA ILE A 30 17.52 -17.08 18.16
C ILE A 30 17.58 -18.58 18.43
N GLU A 31 16.71 -19.34 17.76
CA GLU A 31 16.74 -20.81 17.77
C GLU A 31 17.35 -21.33 16.47
N PHE A 32 18.24 -22.32 16.58
CA PHE A 32 19.07 -22.75 15.47
C PHE A 32 19.11 -24.26 15.29
N PHE A 33 18.73 -24.79 14.13
CA PHE A 33 18.70 -26.25 13.92
C PHE A 33 19.80 -26.77 12.98
N GLY A 34 20.54 -25.89 12.31
CA GLY A 34 21.68 -26.24 11.46
C GLY A 34 22.12 -25.10 10.52
N GLY A 35 23.39 -25.11 10.07
CA GLY A 35 23.96 -24.09 9.17
C GLY A 35 25.09 -23.24 9.80
N SER A 36 25.15 -21.94 9.49
CA SER A 36 25.99 -20.96 10.21
C SER A 36 25.26 -19.63 10.45
N ILE A 37 25.33 -19.09 11.68
CA ILE A 37 24.83 -17.76 12.02
C ILE A 37 26.01 -16.82 12.28
N THR A 38 26.00 -15.63 11.68
CA THR A 38 27.12 -14.68 11.79
C THR A 38 26.64 -13.25 11.99
N SER A 39 26.99 -12.65 13.12
CA SER A 39 26.85 -11.21 13.30
C SER A 39 27.83 -10.47 12.40
N ALA A 40 27.32 -9.55 11.59
CA ALA A 40 28.12 -8.57 10.86
C ALA A 40 28.20 -7.21 11.59
N GLY A 41 27.75 -7.15 12.85
CA GLY A 41 27.92 -6.01 13.74
C GLY A 41 26.71 -5.07 13.84
N ASN A 42 26.79 -4.16 14.80
CA ASN A 42 25.78 -3.14 15.09
C ASN A 42 24.37 -3.71 15.27
N ASN A 43 24.24 -4.87 15.91
CA ASN A 43 22.95 -5.49 16.22
C ASN A 43 22.52 -5.15 17.64
N LEU A 44 21.23 -5.30 17.93
CA LEU A 44 20.68 -5.22 19.29
C LEU A 44 19.94 -6.52 19.59
N ILE A 45 20.46 -7.27 20.56
CA ILE A 45 19.91 -8.55 21.03
C ILE A 45 19.27 -8.34 22.39
N GLY A 46 17.99 -8.68 22.52
CA GLY A 46 17.19 -8.49 23.74
C GLY A 46 17.74 -9.29 24.92
N ASP A 47 17.96 -10.58 24.69
CA ASP A 47 18.64 -11.52 25.57
C ASP A 47 19.49 -12.46 24.69
N ALA A 48 20.81 -12.37 24.79
CA ALA A 48 21.72 -13.21 24.01
C ALA A 48 22.00 -14.55 24.71
N THR A 49 21.48 -14.76 25.91
CA THR A 49 21.79 -15.92 26.74
C THR A 49 21.11 -17.17 26.18
N GLY A 50 21.91 -18.15 25.77
CA GLY A 50 21.39 -19.42 25.26
C GLY A 50 21.06 -19.40 23.77
N ASP A 51 21.14 -18.26 23.09
CA ASP A 51 20.98 -18.18 21.63
C ASP A 51 21.82 -19.22 20.89
N ALA A 52 21.17 -19.96 19.99
CA ALA A 52 21.76 -21.06 19.20
C ALA A 52 22.46 -22.19 19.98
N ALA A 53 22.28 -22.28 21.30
CA ALA A 53 23.00 -23.24 22.14
C ALA A 53 22.65 -24.72 21.84
N ASN A 54 21.54 -24.99 21.16
CA ASN A 54 21.10 -26.34 20.75
C ASN A 54 22.02 -27.01 19.71
N THR A 55 22.90 -26.27 19.05
CA THR A 55 23.82 -26.84 18.03
C THR A 55 25.25 -27.04 18.51
N GLY A 56 25.60 -26.49 19.69
CA GLY A 56 26.99 -26.42 20.14
C GLY A 56 27.88 -25.46 19.33
N ILE A 57 27.30 -24.69 18.39
CA ILE A 57 27.98 -23.65 17.61
C ILE A 57 27.43 -22.30 18.10
N PRO A 58 28.12 -21.62 19.04
CA PRO A 58 27.64 -20.34 19.56
C PRO A 58 27.73 -19.24 18.49
N ILE A 59 26.82 -18.28 18.55
CA ILE A 59 26.92 -17.05 17.75
C ILE A 59 28.10 -16.23 18.26
N ILE A 60 28.98 -15.84 17.34
CA ILE A 60 30.06 -14.89 17.63
C ILE A 60 29.52 -13.49 17.39
N TYR A 61 29.12 -12.83 18.48
CA TYR A 61 28.77 -11.41 18.48
C TYR A 61 30.03 -10.53 18.44
N LEU A 62 29.95 -9.41 17.74
CA LEU A 62 31.03 -8.44 17.60
C LEU A 62 30.97 -7.39 18.72
N PRO A 63 32.08 -6.68 19.02
CA PRO A 63 32.07 -5.59 20.02
C PRO A 63 31.09 -4.46 19.74
N SER A 64 30.69 -4.29 18.48
CA SER A 64 29.67 -3.33 18.04
C SER A 64 28.23 -3.76 18.37
N ASP A 65 28.01 -5.01 18.77
CA ASP A 65 26.67 -5.51 19.10
C ASP A 65 26.28 -5.13 20.53
N ILE A 66 25.05 -4.66 20.68
CA ILE A 66 24.40 -4.42 21.97
C ILE A 66 23.66 -5.70 22.34
N ARG A 67 23.87 -6.19 23.57
CA ARG A 67 23.31 -7.46 24.04
C ARG A 67 22.69 -7.31 25.41
N ASP A 68 21.70 -8.15 25.70
CA ASP A 68 21.08 -8.29 27.01
C ASP A 68 20.42 -6.99 27.50
N VAL A 69 19.85 -6.23 26.55
CA VAL A 69 19.20 -4.95 26.83
C VAL A 69 17.87 -4.87 26.09
N ASN A 70 16.84 -4.39 26.79
CA ASN A 70 15.54 -4.11 26.18
C ASN A 70 15.69 -3.06 25.04
N PRO A 71 15.25 -3.36 23.80
CA PRO A 71 15.34 -2.43 22.68
C PRO A 71 14.46 -1.18 22.83
N ARG A 72 13.50 -1.18 23.76
CA ARG A 72 12.56 -0.09 24.02
C ARG A 72 11.82 0.33 22.76
N LEU A 73 11.08 -0.62 22.21
CA LEU A 73 10.21 -0.41 21.06
C LEU A 73 8.79 -0.09 21.49
N ALA A 74 8.10 0.75 20.73
CA ALA A 74 6.66 0.85 20.79
C ALA A 74 6.02 -0.45 20.25
N PRO A 75 4.75 -0.74 20.61
CA PRO A 75 3.99 -1.80 19.95
C PRO A 75 3.96 -1.62 18.42
N LEU A 76 3.82 -2.71 17.67
CA LEU A 76 3.67 -2.65 16.22
C LEU A 76 2.45 -1.77 15.85
N GLY A 77 2.65 -0.75 15.02
CA GLY A 77 1.62 0.25 14.75
C GLY A 77 1.89 1.09 13.49
N VAL A 78 1.00 2.06 13.25
CA VAL A 78 1.09 2.99 12.11
C VAL A 78 1.86 4.25 12.55
N TYR A 79 3.16 4.29 12.24
CA TYR A 79 4.05 5.41 12.59
C TYR A 79 4.61 6.12 11.35
N GLY A 80 3.83 6.11 10.26
CA GLY A 80 4.28 6.49 8.93
C GLY A 80 4.56 5.28 8.04
N GLY A 81 4.69 5.53 6.74
CA GLY A 81 5.02 4.51 5.75
C GLY A 81 3.83 3.65 5.31
N GLN A 82 4.15 2.63 4.51
CA GLN A 82 3.17 1.70 3.94
C GLN A 82 2.92 0.46 4.82
N THR A 83 3.80 0.18 5.78
CA THR A 83 3.77 -1.01 6.63
C THR A 83 3.64 -0.61 8.10
N LEU A 84 3.12 -1.54 8.92
CA LEU A 84 3.25 -1.40 10.36
C LEU A 84 4.72 -1.50 10.75
N THR A 85 5.19 -0.60 11.61
CA THR A 85 6.56 -0.55 12.12
C THR A 85 6.56 -0.50 13.64
N ALA A 86 7.68 -0.82 14.27
CA ALA A 86 7.90 -0.62 15.69
C ALA A 86 8.79 0.60 15.90
N LEU A 87 8.22 1.68 16.42
CA LEU A 87 8.94 2.92 16.69
C LEU A 87 9.98 2.75 17.81
N LEU A 88 11.16 3.35 17.66
CA LEU A 88 12.14 3.47 18.73
C LEU A 88 11.66 4.48 19.78
N LEU A 89 11.40 4.02 21.01
CA LEU A 89 11.00 4.93 22.10
C LEU A 89 12.19 5.82 22.49
N SER A 90 11.88 6.95 23.13
CA SER A 90 12.91 7.85 23.68
C SER A 90 13.92 7.06 24.52
N SER A 91 15.21 7.27 24.28
CA SER A 91 16.36 6.56 24.89
C SER A 91 16.41 5.05 24.64
N SER A 92 15.85 4.59 23.53
CA SER A 92 16.18 3.27 22.99
C SER A 92 17.70 3.13 22.73
N PRO A 93 18.33 2.00 23.09
CA PRO A 93 19.74 1.74 22.78
C PRO A 93 20.02 1.60 21.28
N ALA A 94 18.99 1.41 20.45
CA ALA A 94 19.11 1.30 19.00
C ALA A 94 19.34 2.65 18.30
N ILE A 95 19.18 3.76 19.03
CA ILE A 95 19.28 5.11 18.47
C ILE A 95 20.76 5.46 18.24
N ASN A 96 21.13 5.83 17.02
CA ASN A 96 22.46 6.25 16.55
C ASN A 96 23.58 5.23 16.83
N THR A 97 23.25 3.94 16.92
CA THR A 97 24.22 2.86 17.21
C THR A 97 24.42 1.90 16.04
N GLY A 98 23.70 2.12 14.93
CA GLY A 98 23.87 1.40 13.68
C GLY A 98 25.09 1.86 12.88
N SER A 99 25.42 1.09 11.84
CA SER A 99 26.45 1.41 10.83
C SER A 99 25.80 1.84 9.52
N ALA A 100 26.23 2.96 8.95
CA ALA A 100 25.80 3.36 7.61
C ALA A 100 26.31 2.41 6.50
N THR A 101 27.33 1.59 6.79
CA THR A 101 27.85 0.61 5.84
C THR A 101 26.81 -0.48 5.61
N ASN A 102 26.46 -0.73 4.34
CA ASN A 102 25.40 -1.66 3.91
C ASN A 102 23.98 -1.35 4.41
N ALA A 103 23.77 -0.23 5.12
CA ALA A 103 22.44 0.21 5.47
C ALA A 103 21.69 0.66 4.20
N PRO A 104 20.39 0.30 4.05
CA PRO A 104 19.56 0.90 3.03
C PRO A 104 19.51 2.42 3.17
N THR A 105 19.34 3.16 2.07
CA THR A 105 19.30 4.64 2.10
C THR A 105 18.10 5.19 2.87
N THR A 106 17.07 4.37 3.12
CA THR A 106 15.88 4.73 3.87
C THR A 106 15.48 3.63 4.87
N ASP A 107 14.72 4.00 5.88
CA ASP A 107 14.02 3.07 6.76
C ASP A 107 12.78 2.46 6.07
N GLU A 108 12.03 1.59 6.75
CA GLU A 108 10.88 0.89 6.14
C GLU A 108 9.68 1.81 5.84
N ARG A 109 9.68 3.02 6.41
CA ARG A 109 8.69 4.05 6.10
C ARG A 109 9.08 4.83 4.86
N GLY A 110 10.34 4.76 4.43
CA GLY A 110 10.93 5.59 3.37
C GLY A 110 11.64 6.84 3.90
N ALA A 111 11.77 7.00 5.22
CA ALA A 111 12.51 8.10 5.82
C ALA A 111 14.00 7.90 5.54
N ALA A 112 14.70 8.96 5.13
CA ALA A 112 16.14 8.88 4.87
C ALA A 112 16.89 8.53 6.16
N ARG A 113 17.87 7.64 6.04
CA ARG A 113 18.84 7.40 7.11
C ARG A 113 19.92 8.47 7.04
N VAL A 114 20.17 9.15 8.16
CA VAL A 114 21.06 10.32 8.23
C VAL A 114 22.04 10.11 9.38
N GLY A 115 23.27 10.61 9.23
CA GLY A 115 24.27 10.53 10.29
C GLY A 115 24.59 9.09 10.69
N ASN A 116 24.70 8.85 11.99
CA ASN A 116 24.77 7.51 12.54
C ASN A 116 23.38 6.90 12.49
N VAL A 117 23.21 5.85 11.68
CA VAL A 117 21.91 5.25 11.46
C VAL A 117 21.41 4.52 12.72
N ASP A 118 20.11 4.39 12.85
CA ASP A 118 19.52 3.58 13.91
C ASP A 118 19.53 2.09 13.55
N ILE A 119 19.69 1.24 14.57
CA ILE A 119 19.53 -0.21 14.44
C ILE A 119 18.04 -0.54 14.22
N GLY A 120 17.73 -1.41 13.27
CA GLY A 120 16.38 -1.88 13.00
C GLY A 120 15.71 -1.14 11.85
N ALA A 121 14.39 -1.25 11.76
CA ALA A 121 13.63 -0.84 10.57
C ALA A 121 13.12 0.62 10.63
N PHE A 122 13.38 1.33 11.72
CA PHE A 122 12.91 2.68 11.98
C PHE A 122 14.09 3.61 12.23
N GLU A 123 14.07 4.78 11.60
CA GLU A 123 15.02 5.87 11.86
C GLU A 123 14.33 7.01 12.64
N LEU A 124 14.79 7.28 13.87
CA LEU A 124 14.33 8.35 14.73
C LEU A 124 15.07 9.66 14.44
N ASN A 125 14.32 10.75 14.51
CA ASN A 125 14.78 12.10 14.27
C ASN A 125 15.40 12.74 15.54
N ASN A 126 16.63 12.37 15.89
CA ASN A 126 17.36 13.10 16.94
C ASN A 126 18.09 14.34 16.38
N ASN A 127 18.64 15.16 17.29
CA ASN A 127 19.28 16.43 16.96
C ASN A 127 20.50 16.31 16.03
N GLU A 128 21.07 15.11 15.88
CA GLU A 128 22.17 14.82 14.94
C GLU A 128 21.66 14.64 13.49
N ASN A 129 20.36 14.37 13.31
CA ASN A 129 19.70 14.08 12.03
C ASN A 129 18.97 15.29 11.43
N ASN A 130 19.26 16.52 11.91
CA ASN A 130 18.59 17.76 11.52
C ASN A 130 17.06 17.59 11.56
N GLY A 131 16.52 17.31 12.76
CA GLY A 131 15.22 16.71 13.17
C GLY A 131 13.92 16.98 12.39
N ALA A 132 13.98 17.79 11.35
CA ALA A 132 12.95 18.15 10.40
C ALA A 132 13.14 17.43 9.02
N ASN A 133 14.36 17.15 8.56
CA ASN A 133 14.64 16.59 7.21
C ASN A 133 14.36 15.07 7.07
N ALA A 134 14.13 14.35 8.17
CA ALA A 134 13.92 12.90 8.16
C ALA A 134 12.47 12.45 7.88
N PHE A 135 11.51 13.37 7.77
CA PHE A 135 10.11 12.98 7.52
C PHE A 135 9.79 12.81 6.04
N ARG A 136 10.13 11.62 5.52
CA ARG A 136 9.57 11.08 4.28
C ARG A 136 8.95 9.71 4.54
N ALA A 137 7.83 9.68 5.22
CA ALA A 137 6.95 8.53 5.11
C ALA A 137 6.39 8.47 3.68
N THR A 138 6.69 7.40 2.96
CA THR A 138 6.02 7.12 1.68
C THR A 138 4.54 6.88 1.97
N LEU A 139 3.68 7.64 1.31
CA LEU A 139 2.24 7.52 1.50
C LEU A 139 1.72 6.29 0.75
N PRO A 140 0.90 5.44 1.39
CA PRO A 140 0.24 4.35 0.67
C PRO A 140 -0.76 4.92 -0.33
N ALA A 141 -0.92 4.23 -1.46
CA ALA A 141 -2.00 4.53 -2.38
C ALA A 141 -3.36 4.22 -1.73
N THR A 142 -4.38 5.00 -2.04
CA THR A 142 -5.77 4.76 -1.63
C THR A 142 -6.71 4.85 -2.83
N ARG A 143 -8.01 4.68 -2.64
CA ARG A 143 -9.03 4.75 -3.69
C ARG A 143 -9.97 5.93 -3.49
N ILE A 144 -10.53 6.43 -4.59
CA ILE A 144 -11.64 7.39 -4.54
C ILE A 144 -12.80 6.82 -3.71
N SER A 145 -13.45 7.68 -2.93
CA SER A 145 -14.56 7.34 -2.02
C SER A 145 -14.23 6.37 -0.88
N GLN A 146 -12.96 6.00 -0.71
CA GLN A 146 -12.51 5.20 0.43
C GLN A 146 -11.97 6.12 1.54
N PRO A 147 -12.49 6.07 2.77
CA PRO A 147 -11.90 6.81 3.87
C PRO A 147 -10.48 6.27 4.14
N PHE A 148 -9.54 7.18 4.39
CA PHE A 148 -8.19 6.81 4.82
C PHE A 148 -7.69 7.76 5.92
N SER A 149 -6.72 7.29 6.67
CA SER A 149 -6.00 8.07 7.68
C SER A 149 -4.56 7.57 7.73
N GLN A 150 -3.61 8.48 7.52
CA GLN A 150 -2.19 8.18 7.48
C GLN A 150 -1.45 9.15 8.38
N THR A 151 -0.76 8.63 9.40
CA THR A 151 0.25 9.38 10.13
C THR A 151 1.43 9.64 9.20
N ILE A 152 1.81 10.91 9.03
CA ILE A 152 2.96 11.34 8.23
C ILE A 152 4.14 11.65 9.13
N VAL A 153 3.87 12.27 10.29
CA VAL A 153 4.91 12.71 11.22
C VAL A 153 4.56 12.37 12.66
N GLN A 154 5.58 11.99 13.43
CA GLN A 154 5.55 11.95 14.90
C GLN A 154 6.86 12.54 15.43
N SER A 155 6.82 13.77 15.94
CA SER A 155 7.99 14.48 16.45
C SER A 155 7.75 14.99 17.86
N THR A 156 8.79 14.99 18.70
CA THR A 156 8.75 15.57 20.06
C THR A 156 9.06 17.08 20.08
N ASN A 157 9.51 17.65 18.95
CA ASN A 157 10.10 19.00 18.91
C ASN A 157 9.08 20.10 18.59
N GLY A 158 7.77 19.78 18.57
CA GLY A 158 6.73 20.81 18.44
C GLY A 158 6.68 21.53 17.08
N PHE A 159 7.18 20.90 16.00
CA PHE A 159 7.11 21.47 14.65
C PHE A 159 5.67 21.80 14.23
N THR A 160 5.53 22.95 13.56
CA THR A 160 4.33 23.32 12.80
C THR A 160 4.51 22.90 11.34
N TYR A 161 3.43 22.40 10.72
CA TYR A 161 3.46 21.90 9.34
C TYR A 161 2.52 22.70 8.45
N THR A 162 3.01 23.15 7.30
CA THR A 162 2.24 23.93 6.34
C THR A 162 2.35 23.33 4.94
N LEU A 163 1.22 23.29 4.23
CA LEU A 163 1.19 23.01 2.81
C LEU A 163 1.73 24.24 2.06
N THR A 164 2.88 24.11 1.42
CA THR A 164 3.60 25.24 0.80
C THR A 164 3.60 25.18 -0.72
N ASN A 165 3.34 24.01 -1.32
CA ASN A 165 3.18 23.85 -2.76
C ASN A 165 2.25 22.66 -3.08
N GLY A 166 1.59 22.72 -4.23
CA GLY A 166 0.60 21.72 -4.67
C GLY A 166 -0.72 21.81 -3.91
N SER A 167 -1.55 20.77 -4.05
CA SER A 167 -2.85 20.66 -3.39
C SER A 167 -3.10 19.23 -2.91
N LEU A 168 -3.87 19.11 -1.83
CA LEU A 168 -4.40 17.82 -1.40
C LEU A 168 -5.58 17.41 -2.31
N PRO A 169 -5.86 16.10 -2.45
CA PRO A 169 -7.09 15.65 -3.10
C PRO A 169 -8.33 16.23 -2.42
N GLY A 170 -9.39 16.48 -3.19
CA GLY A 170 -10.67 16.91 -2.62
C GLY A 170 -11.16 15.93 -1.55
N GLY A 171 -11.63 16.45 -0.41
CA GLY A 171 -12.08 15.63 0.72
C GLY A 171 -10.97 15.10 1.63
N VAL A 172 -9.71 15.49 1.41
CA VAL A 172 -8.55 15.14 2.23
C VAL A 172 -8.02 16.37 2.96
N THR A 173 -7.71 16.24 4.25
CA THR A 173 -7.18 17.31 5.08
C THR A 173 -5.93 16.90 5.82
N LEU A 174 -5.12 17.90 6.17
CA LEU A 174 -3.96 17.77 7.05
C LEU A 174 -4.35 18.23 8.45
N SER A 175 -4.14 17.38 9.45
CA SER A 175 -4.39 17.70 10.86
C SER A 175 -3.10 17.49 11.66
N GLY A 176 -2.62 18.54 12.33
CA GLY A 176 -1.45 18.49 13.18
C GLY A 176 -1.83 18.77 14.64
N ALA A 177 -1.50 17.86 15.55
CA ALA A 177 -1.66 18.07 17.00
C ALA A 177 -0.59 17.30 17.78
N GLY A 178 -0.04 17.93 18.84
CA GLY A 178 0.87 17.26 19.78
C GLY A 178 2.09 16.62 19.12
N GLY A 179 2.65 17.23 18.08
CA GLY A 179 3.79 16.70 17.34
C GLY A 179 3.46 15.58 16.35
N THR A 180 2.19 15.18 16.24
CA THR A 180 1.71 14.22 15.24
C THR A 180 1.05 14.95 14.08
N LEU A 181 1.38 14.57 12.86
CA LEU A 181 0.76 15.06 11.64
C LEU A 181 0.05 13.92 10.92
N VAL A 182 -1.25 14.08 10.66
CA VAL A 182 -2.10 13.08 10.03
C VAL A 182 -2.71 13.65 8.77
N LEU A 183 -2.65 12.89 7.69
CA LEU A 183 -3.40 13.13 6.46
C LEU A 183 -4.59 12.17 6.43
N SER A 184 -5.80 12.71 6.38
CA SER A 184 -7.01 11.89 6.50
C SER A 184 -8.17 12.46 5.71
N GLY A 185 -9.17 11.61 5.44
CA GLY A 185 -10.41 11.99 4.79
C GLY A 185 -10.86 10.98 3.75
N THR A 186 -11.80 11.39 2.90
CA THR A 186 -12.37 10.57 1.83
C THR A 186 -12.12 11.26 0.50
N PRO A 187 -11.16 10.79 -0.31
CA PRO A 187 -10.81 11.41 -1.59
C PRO A 187 -12.01 11.41 -2.55
N SER A 188 -12.32 12.55 -3.16
CA SER A 188 -13.40 12.70 -4.14
C SER A 188 -12.92 12.70 -5.59
N GLN A 189 -11.61 12.65 -5.83
CA GLN A 189 -11.03 12.66 -7.15
C GLN A 189 -9.86 11.69 -7.24
N ALA A 190 -9.89 10.82 -8.27
CA ALA A 190 -8.76 9.96 -8.62
C ALA A 190 -7.66 10.76 -9.33
N GLY A 191 -6.41 10.39 -9.10
CA GLY A 191 -5.26 11.09 -9.65
C GLY A 191 -4.00 10.90 -8.81
N THR A 192 -2.90 11.44 -9.32
CA THR A 192 -1.65 11.56 -8.55
C THR A 192 -1.53 13.00 -8.07
N PHE A 193 -1.45 13.18 -6.75
CA PHE A 193 -1.37 14.48 -6.10
C PHE A 193 0.04 14.66 -5.54
N ASN A 194 0.78 15.60 -6.11
CA ASN A 194 2.09 15.99 -5.64
C ASN A 194 1.96 17.28 -4.81
N PHE A 195 2.45 17.25 -3.59
CA PHE A 195 2.36 18.38 -2.68
C PHE A 195 3.58 18.48 -1.80
N THR A 196 3.83 19.67 -1.25
CA THR A 196 5.02 19.95 -0.45
C THR A 196 4.61 20.44 0.93
N LEU A 197 5.08 19.75 1.96
CA LEU A 197 4.93 20.16 3.35
C LEU A 197 6.22 20.78 3.85
N THR A 198 6.10 21.95 4.47
CA THR A 198 7.19 22.61 5.18
C THR A 198 6.96 22.45 6.67
N ALA A 199 7.99 22.01 7.40
CA ALA A 199 7.97 21.93 8.85
C ALA A 199 8.90 22.97 9.46
N THR A 200 8.43 23.71 10.48
CA THR A 200 9.24 24.69 11.20
C THR A 200 8.95 24.72 12.69
N ASP A 201 9.99 24.82 13.50
CA ASP A 201 9.94 25.05 14.95
C ASP A 201 10.25 26.52 15.30
N GLY A 202 10.29 27.42 14.30
CA GLY A 202 10.66 28.82 14.45
C GLY A 202 12.16 29.10 14.35
N VAL A 203 13.01 28.07 14.33
CA VAL A 203 14.47 28.18 14.18
C VAL A 203 14.93 27.40 12.95
N THR A 204 14.59 26.12 12.89
CA THR A 204 14.88 25.20 11.80
C THR A 204 13.67 25.12 10.87
N THR A 205 13.93 25.10 9.57
CA THR A 205 12.89 24.87 8.55
C THR A 205 13.33 23.76 7.61
N THR A 206 12.42 22.83 7.34
CA THR A 206 12.59 21.75 6.37
C THR A 206 11.44 21.75 5.38
N THR A 207 11.67 21.16 4.22
CA THR A 207 10.66 21.04 3.17
C THR A 207 10.72 19.65 2.55
N ASN A 208 9.58 18.96 2.49
CA ASN A 208 9.46 17.62 1.95
C ASN A 208 8.34 17.52 0.91
N ASN A 209 8.64 16.86 -0.20
CA ASN A 209 7.66 16.57 -1.25
C ASN A 209 6.98 15.23 -0.98
N TYR A 210 5.68 15.16 -1.19
CA TYR A 210 4.86 13.98 -1.03
C TYR A 210 4.10 13.70 -2.32
N THR A 211 3.89 12.42 -2.57
CA THR A 211 3.04 11.94 -3.65
C THR A 211 1.97 11.06 -3.03
N LEU A 212 0.71 11.44 -3.22
CA LEU A 212 -0.45 10.62 -2.85
C LEU A 212 -1.15 10.16 -4.13
N VAL A 213 -1.25 8.84 -4.29
CA VAL A 213 -1.95 8.23 -5.42
C VAL A 213 -3.36 7.85 -4.98
N ILE A 214 -4.35 8.45 -5.63
CA ILE A 214 -5.76 8.09 -5.50
C ILE A 214 -6.15 7.28 -6.74
N GLN A 215 -6.34 5.98 -6.57
CA GLN A 215 -6.77 5.09 -7.64
C GLN A 215 -8.27 5.32 -7.92
N ALA A 216 -8.61 5.34 -9.21
CA ALA A 216 -10.00 5.28 -9.62
C ALA A 216 -10.59 3.91 -9.25
N VAL A 217 -11.89 3.88 -8.95
CA VAL A 217 -12.63 2.62 -8.97
C VAL A 217 -13.00 2.35 -10.42
N THR A 218 -12.39 1.33 -11.02
CA THR A 218 -12.84 0.84 -12.33
C THR A 218 -14.14 0.10 -12.12
N ALA A 219 -15.20 0.49 -12.83
CA ALA A 219 -16.44 -0.31 -12.86
C ALA A 219 -16.09 -1.74 -13.31
N ALA A 220 -16.69 -2.74 -12.67
CA ALA A 220 -16.57 -4.10 -13.17
C ALA A 220 -17.08 -4.14 -14.62
N SER A 221 -16.52 -5.03 -15.43
CA SER A 221 -16.99 -5.23 -16.80
C SER A 221 -17.89 -6.46 -16.84
N VAL A 222 -18.99 -6.38 -17.59
CA VAL A 222 -19.89 -7.50 -17.84
C VAL A 222 -20.05 -7.75 -19.34
N ASN A 223 -20.45 -8.97 -19.68
CA ASN A 223 -20.74 -9.39 -21.03
C ASN A 223 -22.25 -9.38 -21.27
N ILE A 224 -22.68 -8.73 -22.35
CA ILE A 224 -24.07 -8.69 -22.79
C ILE A 224 -24.18 -9.47 -24.10
N ALA A 225 -24.87 -10.60 -24.07
CA ALA A 225 -25.07 -11.48 -25.20
C ALA A 225 -26.54 -11.88 -25.33
N GLY A 226 -26.88 -12.28 -26.56
CA GLY A 226 -28.25 -12.61 -26.90
C GLY A 226 -28.42 -13.07 -28.33
N ARG A 227 -29.67 -13.06 -28.78
CA ARG A 227 -30.08 -13.44 -30.15
C ARG A 227 -31.06 -12.44 -30.73
N VAL A 228 -30.93 -12.20 -32.02
CA VAL A 228 -31.92 -11.49 -32.84
C VAL A 228 -32.56 -12.51 -33.77
N LEU A 229 -33.90 -12.56 -33.74
CA LEU A 229 -34.71 -13.56 -34.44
C LEU A 229 -35.71 -12.89 -35.38
N THR A 230 -36.02 -13.55 -36.48
CA THR A 230 -37.14 -13.22 -37.37
C THR A 230 -38.48 -13.61 -36.72
N ARG A 231 -39.61 -13.18 -37.29
CA ARG A 231 -40.97 -13.60 -36.84
C ARG A 231 -41.15 -15.12 -36.79
N LYS A 232 -40.42 -15.87 -37.62
CA LYS A 232 -40.47 -17.34 -37.68
C LYS A 232 -39.50 -18.03 -36.70
N GLY A 233 -38.81 -17.27 -35.85
CA GLY A 233 -37.84 -17.80 -34.88
C GLY A 233 -36.45 -18.12 -35.45
N SER A 234 -36.24 -17.97 -36.76
CA SER A 234 -34.90 -18.13 -37.37
C SER A 234 -33.98 -16.99 -36.97
N GLY A 235 -32.69 -17.27 -36.74
CA GLY A 235 -31.69 -16.25 -36.42
C GLY A 235 -31.51 -15.23 -37.54
N LEU A 236 -31.53 -13.95 -37.21
CA LEU A 236 -31.34 -12.87 -38.16
C LEU A 236 -29.85 -12.48 -38.23
N VAL A 237 -29.21 -12.81 -39.33
CA VAL A 237 -27.81 -12.47 -39.62
C VAL A 237 -27.67 -11.01 -40.08
N ASN A 238 -26.51 -10.39 -39.83
CA ASN A 238 -26.15 -9.04 -40.27
C ASN A 238 -27.06 -7.91 -39.76
N ALA A 239 -27.87 -8.16 -38.74
CA ALA A 239 -28.52 -7.09 -37.99
C ALA A 239 -27.46 -6.39 -37.11
N ILE A 240 -27.62 -5.09 -36.89
CA ILE A 240 -26.75 -4.31 -36.01
C ILE A 240 -27.45 -4.14 -34.68
N VAL A 241 -26.83 -4.63 -33.60
CA VAL A 241 -27.27 -4.37 -32.23
C VAL A 241 -26.48 -3.18 -31.71
N ASN A 242 -27.19 -2.13 -31.31
CA ASN A 242 -26.64 -0.94 -30.70
C ASN A 242 -26.88 -1.01 -29.20
N LEU A 243 -25.84 -0.76 -28.40
CA LEU A 243 -25.90 -0.58 -26.95
C LEU A 243 -25.57 0.87 -26.65
N THR A 244 -26.55 1.64 -26.17
CA THR A 244 -26.41 3.07 -25.89
C THR A 244 -26.41 3.32 -24.38
N ASP A 245 -25.41 4.04 -23.88
CA ASP A 245 -25.31 4.44 -22.47
C ASP A 245 -26.17 5.68 -22.14
N SER A 246 -26.20 6.09 -20.87
CA SER A 246 -26.96 7.26 -20.41
C SER A 246 -26.48 8.60 -21.00
N ASN A 247 -25.25 8.64 -21.51
CA ASN A 247 -24.65 9.82 -22.13
C ASN A 247 -24.88 9.85 -23.65
N GLY A 248 -25.57 8.84 -24.21
CA GLY A 248 -25.85 8.72 -25.64
C GLY A 248 -24.73 8.07 -26.46
N ASN A 249 -23.64 7.59 -25.84
CA ASN A 249 -22.58 6.89 -26.56
C ASN A 249 -23.04 5.49 -26.95
N THR A 250 -22.76 5.06 -28.18
CA THR A 250 -23.24 3.77 -28.71
C THR A 250 -22.10 2.83 -29.10
N ARG A 251 -22.17 1.59 -28.61
CA ARG A 251 -21.37 0.45 -29.10
C ARG A 251 -22.21 -0.39 -30.05
N LYS A 252 -21.62 -0.85 -31.16
CA LYS A 252 -22.33 -1.58 -32.21
C LYS A 252 -21.71 -2.94 -32.45
N VAL A 253 -22.54 -3.98 -32.54
CA VAL A 253 -22.11 -5.32 -32.93
C VAL A 253 -23.03 -5.89 -34.00
N ARG A 254 -22.47 -6.65 -34.95
CA ARG A 254 -23.27 -7.35 -35.95
C ARG A 254 -23.62 -8.75 -35.46
N THR A 255 -24.82 -9.19 -35.77
CA THR A 255 -25.25 -10.56 -35.48
C THR A 255 -24.59 -11.57 -36.41
N ALA A 256 -24.20 -12.72 -35.84
CA ALA A 256 -23.65 -13.86 -36.55
C ALA A 256 -24.72 -14.65 -37.34
N LEU A 257 -24.31 -15.71 -38.05
CA LEU A 257 -25.17 -16.51 -38.94
C LEU A 257 -26.43 -17.09 -38.25
N ASN A 258 -26.35 -17.36 -36.94
CA ASN A 258 -27.47 -17.88 -36.13
C ASN A 258 -28.20 -16.79 -35.31
N GLY A 259 -27.97 -15.52 -35.65
CA GLY A 259 -28.56 -14.35 -35.00
C GLY A 259 -27.93 -13.97 -33.67
N ARG A 260 -26.85 -14.64 -33.23
CA ARG A 260 -26.18 -14.32 -31.96
C ARG A 260 -25.44 -13.01 -32.02
N PHE A 261 -25.39 -12.30 -30.90
CA PHE A 261 -24.51 -11.16 -30.66
C PHE A 261 -23.90 -11.26 -29.27
N ALA A 262 -22.75 -10.62 -29.09
CA ALA A 262 -22.11 -10.41 -27.79
C ALA A 262 -21.40 -9.04 -27.79
N ILE A 263 -21.53 -8.30 -26.70
CA ILE A 263 -20.85 -7.06 -26.40
C ILE A 263 -20.12 -7.29 -25.08
N THR A 264 -18.80 -7.37 -25.13
CA THR A 264 -17.94 -7.62 -23.96
C THR A 264 -17.50 -6.31 -23.33
N GLU A 265 -16.96 -6.36 -22.11
CA GLU A 265 -16.37 -5.17 -21.46
C GLU A 265 -17.37 -4.00 -21.33
N VAL A 266 -18.62 -4.31 -20.97
CA VAL A 266 -19.63 -3.29 -20.70
C VAL A 266 -19.51 -2.87 -19.24
N ALA A 267 -19.40 -1.57 -18.96
CA ALA A 267 -19.31 -1.08 -17.59
C ALA A 267 -20.54 -1.48 -16.79
N SER A 268 -20.32 -2.16 -15.66
CA SER A 268 -21.34 -2.66 -14.75
C SER A 268 -22.09 -1.51 -14.07
N SER A 269 -23.23 -1.83 -13.47
CA SER A 269 -24.10 -0.92 -12.71
C SER A 269 -24.61 0.29 -13.49
N SER A 270 -24.55 0.26 -14.83
CA SER A 270 -25.08 1.29 -15.70
C SER A 270 -26.36 0.81 -16.39
N SER A 271 -27.27 1.75 -16.66
CA SER A 271 -28.46 1.48 -17.48
C SER A 271 -28.13 1.72 -18.94
N TYR A 272 -28.59 0.83 -19.81
CA TYR A 272 -28.36 0.88 -21.24
C TYR A 272 -29.66 0.63 -22.02
N VAL A 273 -29.73 1.20 -23.21
CA VAL A 273 -30.75 0.88 -24.21
C VAL A 273 -30.13 0.01 -25.29
N LEU A 274 -30.66 -1.19 -25.49
CA LEU A 274 -30.38 -2.00 -26.67
C LEU A 274 -31.43 -1.73 -27.75
N SER A 275 -30.95 -1.53 -28.98
CA SER A 275 -31.81 -1.47 -30.16
C SER A 275 -31.22 -2.29 -31.30
N VAL A 276 -32.08 -2.77 -32.19
CA VAL A 276 -31.68 -3.57 -33.35
C VAL A 276 -32.02 -2.83 -34.64
N GLN A 277 -31.01 -2.63 -35.48
CA GLN A 277 -31.16 -2.09 -36.82
C GLN A 277 -31.08 -3.21 -37.86
N SER A 278 -32.07 -3.26 -38.73
CA SER A 278 -32.15 -4.19 -39.86
C SER A 278 -32.79 -3.52 -41.06
N LYS A 279 -32.40 -3.92 -42.28
CA LYS A 279 -33.00 -3.41 -43.52
C LYS A 279 -34.43 -3.91 -43.74
N ARG A 280 -34.82 -5.03 -43.13
CA ARG A 280 -36.05 -5.78 -43.46
C ARG A 280 -37.03 -5.94 -42.32
N TYR A 281 -36.62 -5.67 -41.09
CA TYR A 281 -37.40 -5.96 -39.89
C TYR A 281 -37.29 -4.81 -38.89
N GLN A 282 -38.37 -4.61 -38.14
CA GLN A 282 -38.42 -3.67 -37.03
C GLN A 282 -38.40 -4.43 -35.70
N PHE A 283 -37.90 -3.78 -34.66
CA PHE A 283 -37.72 -4.34 -33.32
C PHE A 283 -38.01 -3.27 -32.27
N ASN A 284 -38.63 -3.67 -31.16
CA ASN A 284 -38.70 -2.81 -29.98
C ASN A 284 -37.32 -2.75 -29.31
N SER A 285 -36.92 -1.56 -28.88
CA SER A 285 -35.75 -1.39 -28.00
C SER A 285 -36.03 -1.97 -26.62
N GLN A 286 -34.97 -2.42 -25.94
CA GLN A 286 -35.03 -2.94 -24.57
C GLN A 286 -34.09 -2.13 -23.69
N THR A 287 -34.57 -1.68 -22.54
CA THR A 287 -33.71 -1.08 -21.51
C THR A 287 -33.28 -2.16 -20.53
N LEU A 288 -32.01 -2.18 -20.17
CA LEU A 288 -31.48 -3.08 -19.16
C LEU A 288 -30.53 -2.38 -18.19
N SER A 289 -30.33 -3.01 -17.05
CA SER A 289 -29.31 -2.62 -16.07
C SER A 289 -28.24 -3.71 -16.06
N ALA A 290 -27.03 -3.35 -16.45
CA ALA A 290 -25.93 -4.30 -16.61
C ALA A 290 -25.24 -4.52 -15.24
N THR A 291 -25.82 -5.34 -14.36
CA THR A 291 -25.25 -5.61 -13.01
C THR A 291 -24.40 -6.87 -12.95
N SER A 292 -24.58 -7.80 -13.90
CA SER A 292 -23.83 -9.03 -14.07
C SER A 292 -23.84 -9.46 -15.55
N ASP A 293 -23.13 -10.53 -15.89
CA ASP A 293 -23.17 -11.10 -17.25
C ASP A 293 -24.60 -11.52 -17.65
N MET A 294 -25.03 -11.09 -18.83
CA MET A 294 -26.35 -11.35 -19.39
C MET A 294 -26.20 -12.10 -20.72
N SER A 295 -26.79 -13.29 -20.85
CA SER A 295 -26.63 -14.13 -22.06
C SER A 295 -27.93 -14.49 -22.78
N ASN A 296 -29.08 -14.13 -22.20
CA ASN A 296 -30.41 -14.57 -22.66
C ASN A 296 -31.26 -13.43 -23.25
N ILE A 297 -30.64 -12.37 -23.76
CA ILE A 297 -31.39 -11.28 -24.38
C ILE A 297 -31.92 -11.75 -25.73
N VAL A 298 -33.22 -11.55 -25.98
CA VAL A 298 -33.86 -11.93 -27.24
C VAL A 298 -34.61 -10.75 -27.83
N PHE A 299 -34.30 -10.47 -29.10
CA PHE A 299 -35.09 -9.58 -29.96
C PHE A 299 -35.83 -10.43 -30.99
N THR A 300 -37.14 -10.28 -31.10
CA THR A 300 -37.95 -10.91 -32.15
C THR A 300 -38.54 -9.84 -33.04
N ALA A 301 -38.43 -10.02 -34.35
CA ALA A 301 -38.93 -9.07 -35.32
C ALA A 301 -40.45 -8.89 -35.18
N GLN A 302 -40.89 -7.63 -35.26
CA GLN A 302 -42.31 -7.27 -35.33
C GLN A 302 -42.90 -7.56 -36.68
#